data_AF-A0A838T302-F1
#
_entry.id   AF-A0A838T302-F1
#
_cell.length_a   1.000
_cell.length_b   1.000
_cell.length_c   1.000
_cell.angle_alpha   90.00
_cell.angle_beta   90.00
_cell.angle_gamma   90.00
#
_symmetry.space_group_name_H-M   'P 1'
#
loop_
_entity.id
_entity.type
_entity.pdbx_description
1 polymer ?
#
loop_
_entity_poly.entity_id
_entity_poly.type
_entity_poly.pdbx_seq_one_letter_code
_entity_poly.pdbx_strand_id
1 'polypeptide(L)'
;MLRSALLYLSNQQQVFRFVRKNRLAKSFANRFVAGETLATALDAVEKLNARGITASLDLLGESVHNEGEARAAGREYLTMLDTINERKLDANVSVKLTAMGLDISEELCCRVMQDILDRAEQYKTFVRLDMEGSAYTQRTLDLFEHRLFPAYRENVGVVLQSYLYRTFADVEHANRIRARVRICKGAYKEPDTV
;
A
#
# COMPACT_ATOMS: atom_id res chain seq x y z
N MET A 1 -26.17 -9.60 1.24
CA MET A 1 -27.06 -8.86 0.32
C MET A 1 -26.56 -7.45 0.07
N LEU A 2 -26.54 -6.55 1.06
CA LEU A 2 -26.10 -5.14 0.88
C LEU A 2 -24.64 -4.99 0.42
N ARG A 3 -23.70 -5.73 1.04
CA ARG A 3 -22.26 -5.71 0.68
C ARG A 3 -22.01 -6.11 -0.77
N SER A 4 -22.64 -7.20 -1.23
CA SER A 4 -22.50 -7.70 -2.59
C SER A 4 -23.06 -6.71 -3.62
N ALA A 5 -24.18 -6.06 -3.31
CA ALA A 5 -24.76 -5.03 -4.16
C ALA A 5 -23.86 -3.78 -4.23
N LEU A 6 -23.28 -3.35 -3.11
CA LEU A 6 -22.34 -2.22 -3.08
C LEU A 6 -21.05 -2.51 -3.85
N LEU A 7 -20.49 -3.73 -3.72
CA LEU A 7 -19.32 -4.16 -4.48
C LEU A 7 -19.61 -4.26 -5.99
N TYR A 8 -20.80 -4.73 -6.35
CA TYR A 8 -21.24 -4.76 -7.74
C TYR A 8 -21.35 -3.33 -8.31
N LEU A 9 -21.95 -2.41 -7.56
CA LEU A 9 -22.11 -1.02 -7.97
C LEU A 9 -20.78 -0.25 -8.02
N SER A 10 -19.80 -0.55 -7.14
CA SER A 10 -18.47 0.09 -7.21
C SER A 10 -17.69 -0.27 -8.46
N ASN A 11 -17.96 -1.45 -9.05
CA ASN A 11 -17.35 -1.88 -10.31
C ASN A 11 -18.03 -1.27 -11.56
N GLN A 12 -19.11 -0.50 -11.39
CA GLN A 12 -19.82 0.15 -12.50
C GLN A 12 -19.28 1.55 -12.77
N GLN A 13 -18.58 1.72 -13.90
CA GLN A 13 -17.93 2.97 -14.31
C GLN A 13 -18.87 4.19 -14.40
N GLN A 14 -20.17 3.95 -14.67
CA GLN A 14 -21.18 5.01 -14.74
C GLN A 14 -21.55 5.52 -13.34
N VAL A 15 -21.67 4.62 -12.36
CA VAL A 15 -21.93 4.96 -10.96
C VAL A 15 -20.74 5.72 -10.38
N PHE A 16 -19.51 5.27 -10.66
CA PHE A 16 -18.28 5.97 -10.30
C PHE A 16 -18.25 7.43 -10.82
N ARG A 17 -18.59 7.62 -12.12
CA ARG A 17 -18.66 8.96 -12.72
C ARG A 17 -19.74 9.86 -12.10
N PHE A 18 -20.89 9.29 -11.74
CA PHE A 18 -21.96 10.03 -11.08
C PHE A 18 -21.56 10.47 -9.66
N VAL A 19 -20.97 9.56 -8.88
CA VAL A 19 -20.48 9.82 -7.52
C VAL A 19 -19.42 10.92 -7.52
N ARG A 20 -18.47 10.89 -8.46
CA ARG A 20 -17.39 11.90 -8.55
C ARG A 20 -17.90 13.30 -8.87
N LYS A 21 -19.01 13.43 -9.62
CA LYS A 21 -19.64 14.72 -9.97
C LYS A 21 -20.56 15.26 -8.87
N ASN A 22 -21.00 14.42 -7.94
CA ASN A 22 -21.90 14.82 -6.86
C ASN A 22 -21.11 15.41 -5.68
N ARG A 23 -21.32 16.70 -5.37
CA ARG A 23 -20.61 17.41 -4.29
C ARG A 23 -20.83 16.79 -2.91
N LEU A 24 -22.01 16.23 -2.63
CA LEU A 24 -22.31 15.58 -1.34
C LEU A 24 -21.56 14.25 -1.23
N ALA A 25 -21.54 13.47 -2.30
CA ALA A 25 -20.82 12.20 -2.34
C ALA A 25 -19.29 12.42 -2.27
N LYS A 26 -18.79 13.45 -2.96
CA LYS A 26 -17.38 13.88 -2.85
C LYS A 26 -17.03 14.33 -1.43
N SER A 27 -17.90 15.09 -0.76
CA SER A 27 -17.69 15.49 0.63
C SER A 27 -17.64 14.30 1.59
N PHE A 28 -18.42 13.24 1.33
CA PHE A 28 -18.37 12.00 2.09
C PHE A 28 -17.07 11.22 1.83
N ALA A 29 -16.64 11.12 0.57
CA ALA A 29 -15.39 10.48 0.18
C ALA A 29 -14.15 11.19 0.77
N ASN A 30 -14.16 12.53 0.84
CA ASN A 30 -13.08 13.34 1.42
C ASN A 30 -12.81 13.05 2.92
N ARG A 31 -13.75 12.40 3.61
CA ARG A 31 -13.53 11.92 4.98
C ARG A 31 -12.55 10.74 5.03
N PHE A 32 -12.45 9.97 3.94
CA PHE A 32 -11.69 8.72 3.86
C PHE A 32 -10.53 8.79 2.86
N VAL A 33 -10.57 9.73 1.92
CA VAL A 33 -9.54 9.96 0.90
C VAL A 33 -9.07 11.40 1.01
N ALA A 34 -7.75 11.60 1.17
CA ALA A 34 -7.19 12.93 1.38
C ALA A 34 -7.36 13.85 0.16
N GLY A 35 -7.32 13.30 -1.05
CA GLY A 35 -7.56 14.02 -2.29
C GLY A 35 -7.17 13.21 -3.53
N GLU A 36 -7.27 13.84 -4.71
CA GLU A 36 -6.88 13.24 -6.01
C GLU A 36 -5.47 13.64 -6.43
N THR A 37 -4.76 14.45 -5.64
CA THR A 37 -3.40 14.92 -5.95
C THR A 37 -2.47 14.72 -4.76
N LEU A 38 -1.19 14.53 -5.05
CA LEU A 38 -0.15 14.43 -4.02
C LEU A 38 -0.13 15.66 -3.11
N ALA A 39 -0.25 16.86 -3.67
CA ALA A 39 -0.27 18.10 -2.89
C ALA A 39 -1.40 18.09 -1.83
N THR A 40 -2.62 17.72 -2.23
CA THR A 40 -3.75 17.64 -1.30
C THR A 40 -3.53 16.57 -0.22
N ALA A 41 -2.93 15.43 -0.58
CA ALA A 41 -2.61 14.38 0.38
C ALA A 41 -1.59 14.85 1.42
N LEU A 42 -0.55 15.58 1.00
CA LEU A 42 0.49 16.10 1.90
C LEU A 42 -0.03 17.22 2.80
N ASP A 43 -0.94 18.08 2.31
CA ASP A 43 -1.58 19.09 3.15
C ASP A 43 -2.43 18.44 4.26
N ALA A 44 -3.00 17.26 4.01
CA ALA A 44 -3.68 16.47 5.03
C ALA A 44 -2.71 15.85 6.03
N VAL A 45 -1.56 15.35 5.56
CA VAL A 45 -0.47 14.84 6.42
C VAL A 45 0.04 15.93 7.34
N GLU A 46 0.31 17.14 6.82
CA GLU A 46 0.79 18.26 7.62
C GLU A 46 -0.18 18.61 8.75
N LYS A 47 -1.50 18.61 8.47
CA LYS A 47 -2.54 18.82 9.49
C LYS A 47 -2.58 17.71 10.55
N LEU A 48 -2.26 16.47 10.18
CA LEU A 48 -2.14 15.35 11.13
C LEU A 48 -0.88 15.50 11.98
N ASN A 49 0.26 15.80 11.36
CA ASN A 49 1.53 16.02 12.06
C ASN A 49 1.45 17.18 13.04
N ALA A 50 0.78 18.29 12.69
CA ALA A 50 0.53 19.41 13.59
C ALA A 50 -0.29 19.03 14.85
N ARG A 51 -0.97 17.87 14.81
CA ARG A 51 -1.72 17.29 15.94
C ARG A 51 -0.96 16.15 16.64
N GLY A 52 0.31 15.94 16.30
CA GLY A 52 1.13 14.85 16.83
C GLY A 52 0.76 13.47 16.29
N ILE A 53 0.08 13.39 15.14
CA ILE A 53 -0.32 12.13 14.50
C ILE A 53 0.58 11.89 13.28
N THR A 54 1.27 10.76 13.25
CA THR A 54 2.07 10.30 12.10
C THR A 54 1.15 9.77 11.00
N ALA A 55 1.55 9.86 9.73
CA ALA A 55 0.74 9.38 8.61
C ALA A 55 1.37 8.20 7.85
N SER A 56 0.52 7.46 7.14
CA SER A 56 0.93 6.49 6.11
C SER A 56 0.15 6.83 4.85
N LEU A 57 0.85 7.21 3.78
CA LEU A 57 0.25 7.52 2.50
C LEU A 57 0.10 6.24 1.66
N ASP A 58 -1.09 6.04 1.10
CA ASP A 58 -1.42 4.94 0.19
C ASP A 58 -1.92 5.56 -1.12
N LEU A 59 -1.28 5.20 -2.23
CA LEU A 59 -1.72 5.62 -3.55
C LEU A 59 -2.83 4.68 -4.02
N LEU A 60 -4.02 5.25 -4.21
CA LEU A 60 -5.16 4.53 -4.75
C LEU A 60 -5.05 4.47 -6.27
N GLY A 61 -4.75 3.29 -6.82
CA GLY A 61 -4.63 3.05 -8.26
C GLY A 61 -5.22 1.70 -8.68
N GLU A 62 -5.55 1.59 -9.97
CA GLU A 62 -5.99 0.33 -10.60
C GLU A 62 -4.78 -0.62 -10.78
N SER A 63 -5.04 -1.91 -10.96
CA SER A 63 -4.01 -2.92 -11.21
C SER A 63 -3.16 -2.52 -12.42
N VAL A 64 -1.83 -2.59 -12.29
CA VAL A 64 -0.93 -2.37 -13.44
C VAL A 64 -0.91 -3.60 -14.34
N HIS A 65 -0.90 -3.37 -15.65
CA HIS A 65 -1.01 -4.42 -16.66
C HIS A 65 0.22 -4.55 -17.55
N ASN A 66 1.13 -3.57 -17.51
CA ASN A 66 2.38 -3.59 -18.26
C ASN A 66 3.54 -2.95 -17.49
N GLU A 67 4.75 -3.19 -17.97
CA GLU A 67 5.99 -2.69 -17.32
C GLU A 67 6.02 -1.16 -17.22
N GLY A 68 5.51 -0.45 -18.23
CA GLY A 68 5.47 1.01 -18.25
C GLY A 68 4.64 1.57 -17.10
N GLU A 69 3.47 0.97 -16.85
CA GLU A 69 2.57 1.32 -15.75
C GLU A 69 3.19 1.02 -14.38
N ALA A 70 3.80 -0.15 -14.19
CA ALA A 70 4.48 -0.51 -12.94
C ALA A 70 5.60 0.50 -12.61
N ARG A 71 6.41 0.88 -13.60
CA ARG A 71 7.47 1.89 -13.43
C ARG A 71 6.89 3.28 -13.19
N ALA A 72 5.76 3.62 -13.80
CA ALA A 72 5.06 4.89 -13.55
C ALA A 72 4.58 4.96 -12.10
N ALA A 73 3.93 3.91 -11.61
CA ALA A 73 3.51 3.80 -10.22
C ALA A 73 4.71 3.92 -9.26
N GLY A 74 5.83 3.25 -9.56
CA GLY A 74 7.07 3.40 -8.79
C GLY A 74 7.59 4.84 -8.74
N ARG A 75 7.57 5.57 -9.86
CA ARG A 75 7.94 6.99 -9.91
C ARG A 75 7.02 7.89 -9.07
N GLU A 76 5.74 7.57 -8.98
CA GLU A 76 4.83 8.28 -8.09
C GLU A 76 5.24 8.11 -6.62
N TYR A 77 5.61 6.89 -6.20
CA TYR A 77 6.13 6.66 -4.84
C TYR A 77 7.45 7.39 -4.58
N LEU A 78 8.36 7.44 -5.56
CA LEU A 78 9.58 8.24 -5.44
C LEU A 78 9.26 9.72 -5.23
N THR A 79 8.33 10.26 -6.03
CA THR A 79 7.87 11.67 -5.91
C THR A 79 7.22 11.92 -4.54
N MET A 80 6.44 10.96 -4.03
CA MET A 80 5.87 11.02 -2.68
C MET A 80 6.97 11.11 -1.62
N LEU A 81 7.96 10.22 -1.66
CA LEU A 81 9.06 10.19 -0.69
C LEU A 81 9.88 11.48 -0.73
N ASP A 82 10.17 11.99 -1.93
CA ASP A 82 10.88 13.26 -2.13
C ASP A 82 10.15 14.41 -1.46
N THR A 83 8.85 14.52 -1.73
CA THR A 83 8.05 15.64 -1.22
C THR A 83 7.82 15.53 0.30
N ILE A 84 7.68 14.32 0.84
CA ILE A 84 7.61 14.08 2.30
C ILE A 84 8.89 14.59 2.96
N ASN A 85 10.06 14.22 2.42
CA ASN A 85 11.35 14.62 2.95
C ASN A 85 11.60 16.13 2.81
N GLU A 86 11.30 16.72 1.66
CA GLU A 86 11.41 18.16 1.41
C GLU A 86 10.58 18.99 2.40
N ARG A 87 9.34 18.56 2.65
CA ARG A 87 8.43 19.21 3.60
C ARG A 87 8.67 18.80 5.06
N LYS A 88 9.61 17.89 5.32
CA LYS A 88 9.92 17.33 6.65
C LYS A 88 8.69 16.77 7.38
N LEU A 89 7.84 16.08 6.64
CA LEU A 89 6.61 15.48 7.19
C LEU A 89 6.91 14.15 7.87
N ASP A 90 6.23 13.88 8.99
CA ASP A 90 6.27 12.60 9.68
C ASP A 90 5.25 11.63 9.03
N ALA A 91 5.71 11.02 7.93
CA ALA A 91 4.94 10.08 7.14
C ALA A 91 5.81 8.99 6.52
N ASN A 92 5.18 7.84 6.30
CA ASN A 92 5.69 6.73 5.49
C ASN A 92 4.73 6.43 4.34
N VAL A 93 5.08 5.49 3.47
CA VAL A 93 4.20 5.02 2.38
C VAL A 93 3.82 3.55 2.57
N SER A 94 2.62 3.19 2.13
CA SER A 94 2.17 1.79 1.98
C SER A 94 2.04 1.46 0.50
N VAL A 95 2.54 0.30 0.10
CA VAL A 95 2.67 -0.14 -1.30
C VAL A 95 2.04 -1.52 -1.45
N LYS A 96 1.29 -1.72 -2.54
CA LYS A 96 0.79 -3.04 -2.98
C LYS A 96 1.70 -3.57 -4.08
N LEU A 97 2.19 -4.80 -3.95
CA LEU A 97 3.19 -5.35 -4.87
C LEU A 97 2.61 -5.60 -6.27
N THR A 98 1.30 -5.89 -6.38
CA THR A 98 0.64 -5.99 -7.69
C THR A 98 0.80 -4.70 -8.49
N ALA A 99 0.64 -3.53 -7.87
CA ALA A 99 0.86 -2.22 -8.50
C ALA A 99 2.32 -1.98 -8.92
N MET A 100 3.27 -2.70 -8.31
CA MET A 100 4.69 -2.65 -8.67
C MET A 100 5.07 -3.69 -9.74
N GLY A 101 4.08 -4.41 -10.28
CA GLY A 101 4.26 -5.35 -11.37
C GLY A 101 4.47 -6.80 -10.93
N LEU A 102 4.09 -7.16 -9.69
CA LEU A 102 4.18 -8.55 -9.23
C LEU A 102 3.48 -9.53 -10.18
N ASP A 103 2.33 -9.18 -10.74
CA ASP A 103 1.61 -10.04 -11.70
C ASP A 103 2.17 -10.05 -13.12
N ILE A 104 3.14 -9.16 -13.41
CA ILE A 104 3.82 -9.09 -14.70
C ILE A 104 5.13 -9.87 -14.63
N SER A 105 5.96 -9.56 -13.63
CA SER A 105 7.25 -10.20 -13.42
C SER A 105 7.76 -9.90 -12.00
N GLU A 106 8.16 -10.94 -11.28
CA GLU A 106 8.77 -10.79 -9.96
C GLU A 106 10.06 -9.94 -10.01
N GLU A 107 10.87 -10.10 -11.06
CA GLU A 107 12.08 -9.30 -11.27
C GLU A 107 11.77 -7.82 -11.53
N LEU A 108 10.71 -7.54 -12.27
CA LEU A 108 10.25 -6.16 -12.45
C LEU A 108 9.83 -5.57 -11.11
N CYS A 109 9.00 -6.28 -10.35
CA CYS A 109 8.54 -5.86 -9.04
C CYS A 109 9.71 -5.62 -8.08
N CYS A 110 10.69 -6.52 -8.06
CA CYS A 110 11.89 -6.37 -7.24
C CYS A 110 12.65 -5.09 -7.60
N ARG A 111 12.92 -4.84 -8.90
CA ARG A 111 13.65 -3.63 -9.32
C ARG A 111 12.91 -2.35 -8.97
N VAL A 112 11.60 -2.29 -9.23
CA VAL A 112 10.78 -1.11 -8.88
C VAL A 112 10.78 -0.88 -7.37
N MET A 113 10.68 -1.95 -6.57
CA MET A 113 10.73 -1.85 -5.12
C MET A 113 12.11 -1.43 -4.60
N GLN A 114 13.19 -1.91 -5.20
CA GLN A 114 14.56 -1.49 -4.85
C GLN A 114 14.75 0.00 -5.08
N ASP A 115 14.31 0.55 -6.21
CA ASP A 115 14.38 2.00 -6.46
C ASP A 115 13.67 2.80 -5.35
N ILE A 116 12.48 2.34 -4.92
CA ILE A 116 11.70 2.97 -3.83
C ILE A 116 12.43 2.83 -2.48
N LEU A 117 13.00 1.66 -2.19
CA LEU A 117 13.65 1.38 -0.91
C LEU A 117 15.00 2.07 -0.77
N ASP A 118 15.76 2.22 -1.86
CA ASP A 118 16.98 3.04 -1.90
C ASP A 118 16.66 4.49 -1.51
N ARG A 119 15.54 5.03 -2.04
CA ARG A 119 15.06 6.36 -1.65
C ARG A 119 14.62 6.41 -0.19
N ALA A 120 13.93 5.38 0.28
CA ALA A 120 13.49 5.29 1.67
C ALA A 120 14.67 5.23 2.64
N GLU A 121 15.74 4.50 2.30
CA GLU A 121 16.99 4.45 3.06
C GLU A 121 17.67 5.82 3.10
N GLN A 122 17.81 6.48 1.95
CA GLN A 122 18.40 7.81 1.83
C GLN A 122 17.73 8.82 2.78
N TYR A 123 16.41 8.76 2.89
CA TYR A 123 15.62 9.66 3.76
C TYR A 123 15.34 9.12 5.14
N LYS A 124 15.87 7.95 5.49
CA LYS A 124 15.63 7.27 6.77
C LYS A 124 14.14 7.12 7.09
N THR A 125 13.34 6.85 6.06
CA THR A 125 11.90 6.60 6.16
C THR A 125 11.60 5.12 5.92
N PHE A 126 10.31 4.78 5.94
CA PHE A 126 9.82 3.41 5.94
C PHE A 126 8.80 3.19 4.81
N VAL A 127 8.75 1.96 4.31
CA VAL A 127 7.82 1.48 3.31
C VAL A 127 7.10 0.24 3.86
N ARG A 128 5.78 0.28 3.92
CA ARG A 128 4.96 -0.88 4.27
C ARG A 128 4.57 -1.63 3.00
N LEU A 129 4.84 -2.93 2.95
CA LEU A 129 4.24 -3.82 1.95
C LEU A 129 2.86 -4.24 2.46
N ASP A 130 1.81 -3.70 1.84
CA ASP A 130 0.44 -4.07 2.15
C ASP A 130 0.17 -5.50 1.67
N MET A 131 -0.52 -6.26 2.53
CA MET A 131 -0.89 -7.62 2.22
C MET A 131 -2.19 -7.65 1.44
N GLU A 132 -2.10 -8.18 0.22
CA GLU A 132 -3.24 -8.36 -0.67
C GLU A 132 -4.01 -9.65 -0.32
N GLY A 133 -4.85 -10.15 -1.24
CA GLY A 133 -5.62 -11.38 -0.98
C GLY A 133 -4.72 -12.61 -0.75
N SER A 134 -5.29 -13.69 -0.23
CA SER A 134 -4.57 -14.92 0.14
C SER A 134 -3.71 -15.51 -1.00
N ALA A 135 -4.15 -15.34 -2.25
CA ALA A 135 -3.42 -15.74 -3.46
C ALA A 135 -2.05 -15.06 -3.62
N TYR A 136 -1.85 -13.90 -2.98
CA TYR A 136 -0.60 -13.13 -3.03
C TYR A 136 0.27 -13.32 -1.79
N THR A 137 -0.28 -13.85 -0.69
CA THR A 137 0.41 -13.85 0.61
C THR A 137 1.78 -14.50 0.55
N GLN A 138 1.90 -15.69 -0.05
CA GLN A 138 3.18 -16.37 -0.13
C GLN A 138 4.19 -15.60 -0.99
N ARG A 139 3.78 -15.16 -2.19
CA ARG A 139 4.63 -14.40 -3.11
C ARG A 139 5.13 -13.10 -2.47
N THR A 140 4.28 -12.41 -1.72
CA THR A 140 4.65 -11.20 -0.99
C THR A 140 5.67 -11.47 0.11
N LEU A 141 5.48 -12.54 0.91
CA LEU A 141 6.39 -12.90 1.99
C LEU A 141 7.75 -13.38 1.44
N ASP A 142 7.76 -14.19 0.38
CA ASP A 142 8.98 -14.69 -0.25
C ASP A 142 9.80 -13.53 -0.85
N LEU A 143 9.15 -12.63 -1.59
CA LEU A 143 9.81 -11.45 -2.16
C LEU A 143 10.34 -10.53 -1.05
N PHE A 144 9.53 -10.29 -0.01
CA PHE A 144 9.97 -9.51 1.14
C PHE A 144 11.21 -10.12 1.79
N GLU A 145 11.16 -11.40 2.17
CA GLU A 145 12.21 -12.03 2.98
C GLU A 145 13.49 -12.29 2.20
N HIS A 146 13.38 -12.71 0.94
CA HIS A 146 14.55 -13.15 0.17
C HIS A 146 15.15 -12.04 -0.71
N ARG A 147 14.35 -11.06 -1.13
CA ARG A 147 14.79 -10.06 -2.11
C ARG A 147 14.97 -8.67 -1.54
N LEU A 148 14.14 -8.28 -0.56
CA LEU A 148 14.12 -6.89 -0.05
C LEU A 148 14.70 -6.78 1.36
N PHE A 149 14.14 -7.51 2.32
CA PHE A 149 14.47 -7.39 3.74
C PHE A 149 15.95 -7.56 4.08
N PRO A 150 16.75 -8.43 3.42
CA PRO A 150 18.17 -8.57 3.74
C PRO A 150 18.97 -7.27 3.56
N ALA A 151 18.62 -6.45 2.56
CA ALA A 151 19.28 -5.19 2.27
C ALA A 151 18.64 -4.00 2.99
N TYR A 152 17.32 -4.03 3.25
CA TYR A 152 16.55 -2.86 3.70
C TYR A 152 15.88 -3.04 5.07
N ARG A 153 16.56 -3.71 6.02
CA ARG A 153 15.99 -4.17 7.30
C ARG A 153 15.21 -3.11 8.09
N GLU A 154 15.65 -1.86 8.04
CA GLU A 154 15.05 -0.74 8.78
C GLU A 154 13.97 0.00 7.97
N ASN A 155 13.93 -0.21 6.65
CA ASN A 155 13.13 0.58 5.70
C ASN A 155 11.93 -0.18 5.16
N VAL A 156 11.85 -1.50 5.33
CA VAL A 156 10.73 -2.30 4.80
C VAL A 156 10.11 -3.23 5.83
N GLY A 157 8.81 -3.44 5.73
CA GLY A 157 8.09 -4.42 6.54
C GLY A 157 6.74 -4.79 5.94
N VAL A 158 6.13 -5.86 6.46
CA VAL A 158 4.93 -6.48 5.87
C VAL A 158 3.67 -6.27 6.69
N VAL A 159 2.51 -6.51 6.08
CA VAL A 159 1.24 -6.66 6.80
C VAL A 159 0.93 -8.16 6.95
N LEU A 160 0.37 -8.56 8.08
CA LEU A 160 -0.21 -9.90 8.27
C LEU A 160 -1.69 -9.80 8.66
N GLN A 161 -2.51 -10.72 8.18
CA GLN A 161 -3.97 -10.66 8.24
C GLN A 161 -4.52 -11.73 9.21
N SER A 162 -5.05 -11.31 10.37
CA SER A 162 -5.42 -12.22 11.45
C SER A 162 -6.54 -13.22 11.12
N TYR A 163 -7.31 -12.99 10.05
CA TYR A 163 -8.38 -13.89 9.62
C TYR A 163 -7.92 -15.14 8.84
N LEU A 164 -6.65 -15.22 8.41
CA LEU A 164 -6.12 -16.38 7.70
C LEU A 164 -5.53 -17.37 8.71
N TYR A 165 -5.80 -18.67 8.54
CA TYR A 165 -5.29 -19.71 9.43
C TYR A 165 -3.75 -19.77 9.45
N ARG A 166 -3.10 -19.45 8.30
CA ARG A 166 -1.63 -19.42 8.17
C ARG A 166 -0.93 -18.36 9.02
N THR A 167 -1.64 -17.29 9.40
CA THR A 167 -1.03 -16.07 9.95
C THR A 167 -0.29 -16.31 11.26
N PHE A 168 -0.69 -17.29 12.07
CA PHE A 168 0.03 -17.60 13.31
C PHE A 168 1.48 -17.98 13.04
N ALA A 169 1.72 -18.89 12.08
CA ALA A 169 3.06 -19.30 11.69
C ALA A 169 3.85 -18.15 11.04
N ASP A 170 3.19 -17.32 10.22
CA ASP A 170 3.84 -16.16 9.61
C ASP A 170 4.27 -15.12 10.66
N VAL A 171 3.49 -14.92 11.73
CA VAL A 171 3.85 -14.05 12.87
C VAL A 171 5.04 -14.63 13.65
N GLU A 172 5.04 -15.93 13.95
CA GLU A 172 6.17 -16.58 14.62
C GLU A 172 7.47 -16.42 13.83
N HIS A 173 7.38 -16.57 12.51
CA HIS A 173 8.51 -16.39 11.61
C HIS A 173 8.97 -14.93 11.55
N ALA A 174 8.05 -13.97 11.40
CA ALA A 174 8.36 -12.54 11.41
C ALA A 174 9.06 -12.11 12.70
N ASN A 175 8.65 -12.64 13.86
CA ASN A 175 9.32 -12.41 15.14
C ASN A 175 10.76 -12.95 15.14
N ARG A 176 10.99 -14.14 14.58
CA ARG A 176 12.32 -14.77 14.50
C ARG A 176 13.31 -13.92 13.70
N ILE A 177 12.87 -13.38 12.57
CA ILE A 177 13.71 -12.52 11.71
C ILE A 177 13.71 -11.05 12.14
N ARG A 178 12.94 -10.71 13.18
CA ARG A 178 12.73 -9.35 13.72
C ARG A 178 12.20 -8.37 12.67
N ALA A 179 11.29 -8.83 11.82
CA ALA A 179 10.63 -7.99 10.83
C ALA A 179 9.61 -7.06 11.49
N ARG A 180 9.54 -5.80 11.03
CA ARG A 180 8.49 -4.88 11.46
C ARG A 180 7.17 -5.27 10.80
N VAL A 181 6.15 -5.61 11.58
CA VAL A 181 4.84 -6.07 11.08
C VAL A 181 3.71 -5.11 11.45
N ARG A 182 2.75 -4.90 10.54
CA ARG A 182 1.43 -4.33 10.83
C ARG A 182 0.42 -5.48 10.84
N ILE A 183 -0.34 -5.65 11.92
CA ILE A 183 -1.42 -6.63 12.00
C ILE A 183 -2.75 -5.96 11.64
N CYS A 184 -3.53 -6.60 10.78
CA CYS A 184 -4.91 -6.21 10.50
C CYS A 184 -5.84 -7.43 10.54
N LYS A 185 -7.16 -7.22 10.50
CA LYS A 185 -8.10 -8.35 10.42
C LYS A 185 -8.02 -9.07 9.07
N GLY A 186 -7.94 -8.31 7.98
CA GLY A 186 -8.13 -8.78 6.61
C GLY A 186 -9.28 -8.02 5.95
N ALA A 187 -9.09 -7.63 4.69
CA ALA A 187 -10.04 -6.80 3.94
C ALA A 187 -10.68 -7.52 2.74
N TYR A 188 -10.12 -8.67 2.35
CA TYR A 188 -10.54 -9.42 1.18
C TYR A 188 -11.67 -10.39 1.53
N LYS A 189 -12.36 -10.89 0.50
CA LYS A 189 -13.37 -11.93 0.65
C LYS A 189 -12.70 -13.26 0.32
N GLU A 190 -12.32 -13.98 1.36
CA GLU A 190 -11.63 -15.26 1.26
C GLU A 190 -12.60 -16.44 1.45
N PRO A 191 -12.30 -17.63 0.90
CA PRO A 191 -13.06 -18.84 1.19
C PRO A 191 -12.82 -19.34 2.63
N ASP A 192 -13.76 -20.08 3.19
CA ASP A 192 -13.68 -20.61 4.56
C ASP A 192 -12.52 -21.61 4.79
N THR A 193 -11.83 -22.00 3.71
CA THR A 193 -10.69 -22.93 3.70
C THR A 193 -9.34 -22.27 3.97
N VAL A 194 -9.24 -20.94 4.06
CA VAL A 194 -7.96 -20.21 4.23
C VAL A 194 -7.93 -19.29 5.44
#